data_AF-A0A542RM74-F1
#
_entry.id   AF-A0A542RM74-F1
#
_cell.length_a   1.000
_cell.length_b   1.000
_cell.length_c   1.000
_cell.angle_alpha   90.00
_cell.angle_beta   90.00
_cell.angle_gamma   90.00
#
_symmetry.space_group_name_H-M   'P 1'
#
loop_
_entity.id
_entity.type
_entity.pdbx_description
1 polymer ?
#
loop_
_entity_poly.entity_id
_entity_poly.type
_entity_poly.pdbx_seq_one_letter_code
_entity_poly.pdbx_strand_id
1 'polypeptide(L)'
;MTQPLLCPTCKSNRMRFTVIEQTPRYIRLDPQSGEVVAELNQEQLDMFHQPYKGENYMIQCGVCGTTEPEERFVKMAQHMQSQRSK
;
A
#
# COMPACT_ATOMS: atom_id res chain seq x y z
N MET A 1 2.17 -3.43 -13.65
CA MET A 1 2.24 -4.83 -13.16
C MET A 1 2.60 -5.79 -14.29
N THR A 2 3.87 -6.12 -14.46
CA THR A 2 4.35 -7.15 -15.42
C THR A 2 5.24 -8.21 -14.76
N GLN A 3 5.42 -8.12 -13.44
CA GLN A 3 6.36 -8.94 -12.68
C GLN A 3 5.61 -10.02 -11.86
N PRO A 4 6.22 -11.20 -11.66
CA PRO A 4 5.64 -12.22 -10.79
C PRO A 4 5.49 -11.74 -9.34
N LEU A 5 4.37 -12.08 -8.72
CA LEU A 5 4.10 -11.77 -7.32
C LEU A 5 4.08 -13.03 -6.47
N LEU A 6 4.62 -12.94 -5.26
CA LEU A 6 4.52 -13.96 -4.23
C LEU A 6 4.25 -13.30 -2.88
N CYS A 7 3.23 -13.76 -2.18
CA CYS A 7 2.90 -13.19 -0.87
C CYS A 7 4.06 -13.38 0.12
N PRO A 8 4.57 -12.30 0.76
CA PRO A 8 5.68 -12.39 1.71
C PRO A 8 5.28 -13.08 3.03
N THR A 9 3.99 -13.07 3.37
CA THR A 9 3.46 -13.61 4.62
C THR A 9 3.15 -15.10 4.51
N CYS A 10 2.25 -15.50 3.60
CA CYS A 10 1.90 -16.93 3.46
C CYS A 10 2.91 -17.73 2.63
N LYS A 11 3.79 -17.06 1.87
CA LYS A 11 4.88 -17.66 1.06
C LYS A 11 4.44 -18.70 0.02
N SER A 12 3.13 -18.86 -0.22
CA SER A 12 2.57 -19.87 -1.12
C SER A 12 1.71 -19.24 -2.23
N ASN A 13 0.95 -18.18 -1.94
CA ASN A 13 0.06 -17.57 -2.91
C ASN A 13 0.83 -16.81 -4.01
N ARG A 14 0.58 -17.19 -5.27
CA ARG A 14 1.14 -16.60 -6.50
C ARG A 14 0.08 -16.15 -7.51
N MET A 15 -1.20 -16.33 -7.19
CA MET A 15 -2.26 -16.26 -8.20
C MET A 15 -3.39 -15.29 -7.83
N ARG A 16 -3.66 -15.09 -6.54
CA ARG A 16 -4.85 -14.34 -6.09
C ARG A 16 -4.42 -13.06 -5.39
N PHE A 17 -4.55 -11.92 -6.06
CA PHE A 17 -4.21 -10.62 -5.49
C PHE A 17 -5.28 -9.61 -5.84
N THR A 18 -5.50 -8.65 -4.95
CA THR A 18 -6.33 -7.46 -5.17
C THR A 18 -5.40 -6.27 -5.31
N VAL A 19 -5.60 -5.45 -6.34
CA VAL A 19 -4.93 -4.15 -6.49
C VAL A 19 -5.83 -3.11 -5.83
N ILE A 20 -5.24 -2.30 -4.95
CA ILE A 20 -5.93 -1.23 -4.23
C ILE A 20 -5.37 0.09 -4.75
N GLU A 21 -6.21 0.89 -5.39
CA GLU A 21 -5.88 2.27 -5.75
C GLU A 21 -6.14 3.18 -4.55
N GLN A 22 -5.14 3.96 -4.16
CA GLN A 22 -5.22 4.86 -3.01
C GLN A 22 -5.59 6.26 -3.48
N THR A 23 -6.60 6.84 -2.86
CA THR A 23 -6.98 8.25 -3.04
C THR A 23 -6.86 8.96 -1.68
N PRO A 24 -5.72 9.60 -1.38
CA PRO A 24 -5.52 10.31 -0.12
C PRO A 24 -6.54 11.43 0.05
N ARG A 25 -7.07 11.58 1.27
CA ARG A 25 -7.93 12.70 1.67
C ARG A 25 -7.26 13.44 2.81
N TYR A 26 -7.00 14.73 2.61
CA TYR A 26 -6.42 15.59 3.63
C TYR A 26 -7.55 16.24 4.42
N ILE A 27 -7.55 16.04 5.73
CA ILE A 27 -8.59 16.57 6.62
C ILE A 27 -7.95 17.28 7.81
N ARG A 28 -8.68 18.25 8.36
CA ARG A 28 -8.40 18.83 9.67
C ARG A 28 -9.55 18.52 10.61
N LEU A 29 -9.21 18.08 11.82
CA LEU A 29 -10.18 17.70 12.84
C LEU A 29 -10.21 18.72 13.98
N ASP A 30 -11.35 18.84 14.64
CA ASP A 30 -11.42 19.41 15.99
C ASP A 30 -10.82 18.40 17.00
N PRO A 31 -9.86 18.80 17.84
CA PRO A 31 -9.17 17.88 18.74
C PRO A 31 -10.01 17.42 19.95
N GLN A 32 -11.11 18.10 20.28
CA GLN A 32 -11.99 17.73 21.40
C GLN A 32 -13.15 16.84 20.93
N SER A 33 -13.79 17.17 19.81
CA SER A 33 -14.95 16.43 19.29
C SER A 33 -14.58 15.34 18.27
N GLY A 34 -13.45 15.49 17.57
CA GLY A 34 -13.06 14.63 16.45
C GLY A 34 -13.80 14.92 15.13
N GLU A 35 -14.61 15.97 15.07
CA GLU A 35 -15.34 16.36 13.86
C GLU A 35 -14.40 16.90 12.77
N VAL A 36 -14.70 16.60 11.51
CA VAL A 36 -13.99 17.18 10.36
C VAL A 36 -14.38 18.64 10.22
N VAL A 37 -13.44 19.55 10.48
CA VAL A 37 -13.66 21.00 10.38
C VAL A 37 -13.19 21.57 9.04
N ALA A 38 -12.37 20.84 8.29
CA ALA A 38 -11.98 21.20 6.93
C ALA A 38 -11.51 19.97 6.14
N GLU A 39 -11.82 19.96 4.84
CA GLU A 39 -11.15 19.15 3.84
C GLU A 39 -10.18 20.04 3.06
N LEU A 40 -8.97 19.54 2.84
CA LEU A 40 -7.88 20.28 2.21
C LEU A 40 -7.50 19.62 0.87
N ASN A 41 -7.09 20.44 -0.09
CA ASN A 41 -6.33 19.97 -1.23
C ASN A 41 -4.82 20.08 -0.95
N GLN A 42 -4.01 19.56 -1.87
CA GLN A 42 -2.56 19.52 -1.70
C GLN A 42 -1.93 20.93 -1.68
N GLU A 43 -2.54 21.90 -2.38
CA GLU A 43 -2.08 23.30 -2.44
C GLU A 43 -2.38 24.08 -1.15
N GLN A 44 -3.34 23.60 -0.36
CA GLN A 44 -3.76 24.19 0.92
C GLN A 44 -3.00 23.63 2.13
N LEU A 45 -2.08 22.67 1.92
CA LEU A 45 -1.30 22.09 3.01
C LEU A 45 -0.29 23.11 3.55
N ASP A 46 -0.35 23.36 4.85
CA ASP A 46 0.61 24.22 5.55
C ASP A 46 1.84 23.41 6.04
N MET A 47 2.77 24.08 6.72
CA MET A 47 4.02 23.46 7.19
C MET A 47 3.82 22.31 8.18
N PHE A 48 2.67 22.25 8.85
CA PHE A 48 2.32 21.20 9.81
C PHE A 48 1.59 20.02 9.15
N HIS A 49 1.32 20.10 7.84
CA HIS A 49 0.62 19.06 7.10
C HIS A 49 1.48 18.57 5.92
N GLN A 50 2.15 17.44 6.10
CA GLN A 50 2.96 16.86 5.02
C GLN A 50 2.06 16.23 3.93
N PRO A 51 2.35 16.44 2.64
CA PRO A 51 1.64 15.75 1.57
C PRO A 51 1.86 14.24 1.65
N TYR A 52 0.89 13.46 1.17
CA TYR A 52 1.02 12.01 1.11
C TYR A 52 2.15 11.62 0.16
N LYS A 53 3.07 10.77 0.65
CA LYS A 53 4.23 10.25 -0.10
C LYS A 53 4.22 8.74 -0.25
N GLY A 54 3.11 8.09 0.12
CA GLY A 54 2.97 6.65 -0.04
C GLY A 54 2.66 6.26 -1.48
N GLU A 55 2.54 4.96 -1.71
CA GLU A 55 2.27 4.42 -3.05
C GLU A 55 0.86 4.77 -3.54
N ASN A 56 0.71 5.01 -4.83
CA ASN A 56 -0.63 5.16 -5.43
C ASN A 56 -1.39 3.83 -5.45
N TYR A 57 -0.66 2.71 -5.43
CA TYR A 57 -1.23 1.37 -5.48
C TYR A 57 -0.65 0.47 -4.40
N MET A 58 -1.52 -0.30 -3.76
CA MET A 58 -1.15 -1.35 -2.82
C MET A 58 -1.63 -2.70 -3.34
N ILE A 59 -0.96 -3.77 -2.92
CA ILE A 59 -1.35 -5.13 -3.26
C ILE A 59 -1.81 -5.84 -2.01
N GLN A 60 -3.01 -6.43 -2.07
CA GLN A 60 -3.51 -7.33 -1.05
C GLN A 60 -3.45 -8.79 -1.53
N CYS A 61 -2.94 -9.66 -0.67
CA CYS A 61 -3.01 -11.10 -0.86
C CYS A 61 -4.46 -11.59 -0.71
N GLY A 62 -5.04 -12.15 -1.78
CA GLY A 62 -6.41 -12.70 -1.75
C GLY A 62 -6.56 -14.02 -0.98
N VAL A 63 -5.49 -14.54 -0.36
CA VAL A 63 -5.52 -15.76 0.45
C VAL A 63 -5.44 -15.45 1.95
N CYS A 64 -4.52 -14.56 2.35
CA CYS A 64 -4.27 -14.27 3.77
C CYS A 64 -4.51 -12.80 4.16
N GLY A 65 -4.96 -11.95 3.24
CA GLY A 65 -5.33 -10.56 3.52
C GLY A 65 -4.17 -9.58 3.72
N THR A 66 -2.91 -10.03 3.72
CA THR A 66 -1.75 -9.13 3.83
C THR A 66 -1.77 -8.07 2.74
N THR A 67 -1.71 -6.80 3.13
CA THR A 67 -1.69 -5.65 2.23
C THR A 67 -0.38 -4.89 2.37
N GLU A 68 0.38 -4.78 1.30
CA GLU A 68 1.75 -4.21 1.26
C GLU A 68 2.01 -3.57 -0.12
N PRO A 69 3.08 -2.75 -0.28
CA PRO A 69 3.51 -2.28 -1.59
C PRO A 69 3.84 -3.43 -2.55
N GLU A 70 3.56 -3.26 -3.86
CA GLU A 70 3.82 -4.27 -4.91
C GLU A 70 5.26 -4.81 -4.84
N GLU A 71 6.23 -3.93 -4.59
CA GLU A 71 7.65 -4.27 -4.57
C GLU A 71 7.98 -5.36 -3.53
N ARG A 72 7.28 -5.42 -2.39
CA ARG A 72 7.50 -6.46 -1.38
C ARG A 72 7.13 -7.85 -1.90
N PHE A 73 6.05 -7.94 -2.69
CA PHE A 73 5.60 -9.20 -3.30
C PHE A 73 6.56 -9.64 -4.42
N VAL A 74 7.03 -8.69 -5.23
CA VAL A 74 8.03 -8.92 -6.27
C VAL A 74 9.33 -9.44 -5.66
N LYS A 75 9.87 -8.75 -4.65
CA LYS A 75 11.12 -9.14 -3.97
C LYS A 75 11.02 -10.54 -3.38
N MET A 76 9.87 -10.90 -2.80
CA MET A 76 9.64 -12.26 -2.31
C MET A 76 9.64 -13.28 -3.45
N ALA A 77 9.01 -12.98 -4.59
CA ALA A 77 9.01 -13.88 -5.74
C ALA A 77 10.43 -14.11 -6.30
N GLN A 78 11.21 -13.04 -6.44
CA GLN A 78 12.61 -13.08 -6.87
C GLN A 78 13.47 -13.89 -5.89
N HIS A 79 13.32 -13.64 -4.59
CA HIS A 79 14.05 -14.37 -3.55
C HIS A 79 13.82 -15.88 -3.66
N MET A 80 12.56 -16.30 -3.73
CA MET A 80 12.20 -17.72 -3.84
C MET A 80 12.60 -18.34 -5.18
N GLN A 81 12.64 -17.56 -6.27
CA GLN A 81 13.16 -18.04 -7.55
C GLN A 81 14.67 -18.29 -7.48
N SER A 82 15.42 -17.35 -6.89
CA SER A 82 16.88 -17.47 -6.74
C SER A 82 17.30 -18.68 -5.89
N GLN A 83 16.48 -19.09 -4.92
CA GLN A 83 16.72 -20.28 -4.11
C GLN A 83 16.53 -21.60 -4.87
N ARG A 84 15.67 -21.61 -5.91
CA ARG A 84 15.39 -22.83 -6.71
C ARG A 84 16.39 -23.05 -7.84
N SER A 85 17.15 -22.02 -8.20
CA SER A 85 18.20 -22.08 -9.23
C SER A 85 19.58 -22.46 -8.67
N LYS A 86 19.67 -22.71 -7.36
CA LYS A 86 20.81 -23.28 -6.66
C LYS A 86 20.50 -24.73 -6.31
#